data_AF-A0A0U5IMP0-F1
#
_entry.id   AF-A0A0U5IMP0-F1
#
_cell.length_a   1.000
_cell.length_b   1.000
_cell.length_c   1.000
_cell.angle_alpha   90.00
_cell.angle_beta   90.00
_cell.angle_gamma   90.00
#
_symmetry.space_group_name_H-M   'P 1'
#
loop_
_entity.id
_entity.type
_entity.pdbx_description
1 polymer ?
#
loop_
_entity_poly.entity_id
_entity_poly.type
_entity_poly.pdbx_seq_one_letter_code
_entity_poly.pdbx_strand_id
1 'polypeptide(L)' 'MSDLPRGKIHRFSLDTLVNMAASAGLHIELHLRHAA' A
#
# COMPACT_ATOMS: atom_id res chain seq x y z
N MET A 1 9.11 9.97 -12.10
CA MET A 1 8.30 8.80 -12.50
C MET A 1 7.27 8.51 -11.41
N SER A 2 6.38 9.47 -11.17
CA SER A 2 5.19 9.31 -10.35
C SER A 2 4.05 9.89 -11.18
N ASP A 3 3.62 9.10 -12.15
CA ASP A 3 2.41 9.36 -12.91
C ASP A 3 1.35 8.43 -12.32
N LEU A 4 0.78 8.86 -11.19
CA LEU A 4 -0.45 8.26 -10.69
C LEU A 4 -1.59 8.81 -11.56
N PRO A 5 -2.14 8.05 -12.52
CA PRO A 5 -3.16 8.58 -13.41
C PRO A 5 -4.46 8.70 -12.61
N ARG A 6 -4.90 9.94 -12.50
CA ARG A 6 -6.18 10.39 -11.96
C ARG A 6 -7.31 9.50 -12.50
N GLY A 7 -7.81 8.56 -11.70
CA GLY A 7 -9.02 7.80 -12.02
C GLY A 7 -8.93 6.26 -12.03
N LYS A 8 -7.76 5.66 -11.77
CA LYS A 8 -7.68 4.20 -11.58
C LYS A 8 -7.12 3.89 -10.20
N ILE A 9 -8.00 3.72 -9.21
CA ILE A 9 -7.64 2.97 -8.01
C ILE A 9 -7.46 1.54 -8.46
N HIS A 10 -6.29 1.24 -9.03
CA HIS A 10 -5.89 -0.10 -9.36
C HIS A 10 -5.93 -0.89 -8.05
N ARG A 11 -6.49 -2.09 -8.11
CA ARG A 11 -6.54 -3.04 -7.01
C ARG A 11 -5.11 -3.42 -6.64
N PHE A 12 -4.45 -2.59 -5.83
CA PHE A 12 -3.11 -2.83 -5.34
C PHE A 12 -3.19 -3.97 -4.33
N SER A 13 -2.40 -5.01 -4.55
CA SER A 13 -2.20 -6.04 -3.54
C SER A 13 -1.53 -5.42 -2.31
N LEU A 14 -1.82 -5.95 -1.12
CA LEU A 14 -1.19 -5.49 0.12
C LEU A 14 0.34 -5.49 0.01
N ASP A 15 0.90 -6.53 -0.61
CA ASP A 15 2.33 -6.67 -0.92
C ASP A 15 2.90 -5.46 -1.69
N THR A 16 2.22 -5.01 -2.74
CA THR A 16 2.67 -3.85 -3.55
C THR A 16 2.66 -2.56 -2.74
N LEU A 17 1.63 -2.35 -1.91
CA LEU A 17 1.55 -1.18 -1.03
C LEU A 17 2.66 -1.18 0.03
N VAL A 18 2.87 -2.34 0.66
CA VAL A 18 3.94 -2.52 1.66
C VAL A 18 5.30 -2.26 1.03
N ASN A 19 5.57 -2.79 -0.15
CA ASN A 19 6.82 -2.60 -0.85
C ASN A 19 7.08 -1.12 -1.21
N MET A 20 6.05 -0.39 -1.67
CA MET A 20 6.18 1.04 -1.94
C MET A 20 6.46 1.86 -0.68
N ALA A 21 5.74 1.58 0.41
CA ALA A 21 5.96 2.27 1.68
C ALA A 21 7.34 1.95 2.28
N ALA A 22 7.81 0.70 2.19
CA ALA A 22 9.17 0.31 2.59
C ALA A 22 10.25 1.00 1.74
N SER A 23 10.08 1.04 0.42
CA SER A 23 11.00 1.75 -0.48
C SER A 23 11.04 3.26 -0.23
N ALA A 24 9.99 3.84 0.33
CA ALA A 24 9.94 5.23 0.74
C ALA A 24 10.54 5.48 2.14
N GLY A 25 11.04 4.44 2.82
CA GLY A 25 11.60 4.53 4.18
C GLY A 25 10.54 4.71 5.27
N LEU A 26 9.28 4.40 4.98
CA LEU A 26 8.20 4.51 5.95
C LEU A 26 8.16 3.28 6.86
N HIS A 27 7.94 3.52 8.16
CA HIS A 27 7.62 2.45 9.10
C HIS A 27 6.14 2.08 8.96
N ILE A 28 5.85 0.79 8.80
CA ILE A 28 4.48 0.28 8.64
C ILE A 28 4.09 -0.51 9.89
N GLU A 29 2.99 -0.11 10.52
CA GLU A 29 2.37 -0.85 11.61
C GLU A 29 1.08 -1.51 11.12
N LEU A 30 0.98 -2.84 11.26
CA LEU A 30 -0.19 -3.61 10.85
C LEU A 30 -0.99 -4.04 12.07
N HIS A 31 -2.25 -3.60 12.14
CA HIS A 31 -3.21 -4.05 13.15
C HIS A 31 -4.18 -5.06 12.55
N LEU A 32 -4.04 -6.33 12.93
CA LEU A 32 -5.00 -7.37 12.58
C LEU A 32 -6.15 -7.36 13.59
N ARG A 33 -7.37 -7.18 13.10
CA ARG A 33 -8.59 -7.39 13.89
C ARG A 33 -9.13 -8.77 13.59
N HIS A 34 -9.49 -9.53 14.61
CA HIS A 34 -10.21 -10.79 14.41
C HIS A 34 -11.55 -10.52 13.73
N ALA A 35 -11.85 -11.28 12.68
CA ALA A 35 -13.19 -11.31 12.11
C ALA A 35 -14.08 -12.19 13.01
N ALA A 36 -15.25 -11.67 13.39
CA ALA A 36 -16.26 -12.36 14.21
C ALA A 36 -17.04 -13.41 13.41
#